data_AF-A0A0F8D9E9-F1
#
_entry.id   AF-A0A0F8D9E9-F1
#
_cell.length_a   1.000
_cell.length_b   1.000
_cell.length_c   1.000
_cell.angle_alpha   90.00
_cell.angle_beta   90.00
_cell.angle_gamma   90.00
#
_symmetry.space_group_name_H-M   'P 1'
#
loop_
_entity.id
_entity.type
_entity.pdbx_description
1 polymer ?
#
loop_
_entity_poly.entity_id
_entity_poly.type
_entity_poly.pdbx_seq_one_letter_code
_entity_poly.pdbx_strand_id
1 'polypeptide(L)'
;MIGNAFEDLEALMASAKEIVDLAERFSRKVNGNSTEATSVATQLGLVTTKDIAGTSESLYLSELARTVAEFLTDDSRGVLKKAGGVISLVDLWAMFNRARGGVELVSPTDFEMAARLFHKLKLPVRLRTFKSGVLVVQGKDRTDDSIIRALLEWLDDLHQFPPDKEVSWDWHEFGRGVTAQDAAERFGWSIGVAEEELDMAEQKGVLCREESIEGLKYWKNYIGSLQAPASEAEQIEQALKLIGII
;
A
#
# COMPACT_ATOMS: atom_id res chain seq x y z
N MET A 1 6.09 -13.94 46.79
CA MET A 1 6.36 -12.96 45.71
C MET A 1 5.10 -12.30 45.12
N ILE A 2 3.90 -12.48 45.69
CA ILE A 2 2.68 -11.76 45.26
C ILE A 2 2.42 -10.50 46.12
N GLY A 3 2.95 -10.43 47.35
CA GLY A 3 2.77 -9.27 48.25
C GLY A 3 3.43 -7.97 47.76
N ASN A 4 4.66 -8.05 47.25
CA ASN A 4 5.40 -6.86 46.77
C ASN A 4 4.72 -6.20 45.55
N ALA A 5 3.99 -6.96 44.72
CA ALA A 5 3.30 -6.39 43.56
C ALA A 5 2.09 -5.53 43.95
N PHE A 6 1.47 -5.79 45.11
CA PHE A 6 0.37 -4.98 45.63
C PHE A 6 0.88 -3.72 46.36
N GLU A 7 1.99 -3.80 47.08
CA GLU A 7 2.65 -2.62 47.66
C GLU A 7 3.17 -1.67 46.56
N ASP A 8 3.78 -2.20 45.50
CA ASP A 8 4.22 -1.39 44.36
C ASP A 8 3.04 -0.74 43.63
N LEU A 9 1.88 -1.41 43.58
CA LEU A 9 0.67 -0.85 42.98
C LEU A 9 0.07 0.25 43.86
N GLU A 10 0.08 0.10 45.18
CA GLU A 10 -0.33 1.18 46.10
C GLU A 10 0.61 2.38 46.04
N ALA A 11 1.93 2.16 45.95
CA ALA A 11 2.91 3.22 45.74
C ALA A 11 2.70 3.94 44.39
N LEU A 12 2.40 3.18 43.34
CA LEU A 12 2.05 3.73 42.02
C LEU A 12 0.76 4.57 42.09
N MET A 13 -0.29 4.06 42.74
CA MET A 13 -1.56 4.79 42.91
C MET A 13 -1.39 6.06 43.74
N ALA A 14 -0.53 6.04 44.76
CA ALA A 14 -0.19 7.22 45.54
C ALA A 14 0.51 8.28 44.66
N SER A 15 1.49 7.87 43.84
CA SER A 15 2.18 8.78 42.92
C SER A 15 1.23 9.35 41.84
N ALA A 16 0.33 8.52 41.30
CA ALA A 16 -0.66 8.95 40.32
C ALA A 16 -1.66 9.96 40.92
N LYS A 17 -2.04 9.79 42.19
CA LYS A 17 -2.90 10.75 42.90
C LYS A 17 -2.23 12.11 43.06
N GLU A 18 -0.95 12.15 43.39
CA GLU A 18 -0.19 13.41 43.45
C GLU A 18 -0.13 14.12 42.09
N ILE A 19 0.06 13.36 41.00
CA ILE A 19 0.05 13.90 39.63
C ILE A 19 -1.34 14.45 39.27
N VAL A 20 -2.42 13.76 39.63
CA VAL A 20 -3.80 14.21 39.39
C VAL A 20 -4.10 15.49 40.19
N ASP A 21 -3.73 15.56 41.46
CA ASP A 21 -3.89 16.76 42.29
C ASP A 21 -3.09 17.95 41.74
N LEU A 22 -1.89 17.69 41.22
CA LEU A 22 -1.08 18.70 40.55
C LEU A 22 -1.77 19.20 39.27
N ALA A 23 -2.28 18.28 38.45
CA ALA A 23 -3.01 18.61 37.22
C ALA A 23 -4.30 19.40 37.51
N GLU A 24 -5.04 19.07 38.58
CA GLU A 24 -6.20 19.86 39.01
C GLU A 24 -5.81 21.27 39.47
N ARG A 25 -4.71 21.41 40.22
CA ARG A 25 -4.17 22.73 40.63
C ARG A 25 -3.73 23.55 39.43
N PHE A 26 -3.11 22.92 38.43
CA PHE A 26 -2.74 23.57 37.18
C PHE A 26 -3.97 23.98 36.35
N SER A 27 -4.96 23.11 36.21
CA SER A 27 -6.21 23.41 35.50
C SER A 27 -6.96 24.60 36.11
N ARG A 28 -7.04 24.66 37.46
CA ARG A 28 -7.60 25.81 38.17
C ARG A 28 -6.81 27.10 37.95
N LYS A 29 -5.48 27.00 37.79
CA LYS A 29 -4.60 28.14 37.51
C LYS A 29 -4.66 28.60 36.04
N VAL A 30 -4.84 27.67 35.10
CA VAL A 30 -5.04 27.92 33.66
C VAL A 30 -6.36 28.66 33.41
N ASN A 31 -7.43 28.35 34.16
CA ASN A 31 -8.70 29.09 34.07
C ASN A 31 -8.65 30.53 34.61
N GLY A 32 -7.54 30.94 35.25
CA GLY A 32 -7.39 32.28 35.86
C GLY A 32 -6.45 33.24 35.12
N ASN A 33 -5.60 32.77 34.20
CA ASN A 33 -4.64 33.63 33.47
C ASN A 33 -4.29 33.00 32.10
N SER A 34 -4.83 33.58 31.02
CA SER A 34 -5.01 32.94 29.71
C SER A 34 -3.82 32.97 28.74
N THR A 35 -2.66 33.51 29.12
CA THR A 35 -1.56 33.75 28.15
C THR A 35 -0.24 33.08 28.52
N GLU A 36 0.16 33.05 29.79
CA GLU A 36 1.44 32.43 30.19
C GLU A 36 1.33 30.92 30.44
N ALA A 37 0.17 30.41 30.83
CA ALA A 37 -0.01 28.98 31.10
C ALA A 37 -0.06 28.14 29.81
N THR A 38 -0.48 28.75 28.69
CA THR A 38 -0.60 28.09 27.39
C THR A 38 0.78 27.75 26.80
N SER A 39 1.78 28.60 26.97
CA SER A 39 3.14 28.36 26.43
C SER A 39 3.85 27.20 27.13
N VAL A 40 3.70 27.11 28.46
CA VAL A 40 4.29 26.05 29.28
C VAL A 40 3.54 24.71 29.08
N ALA A 41 2.22 24.75 28.90
CA ALA A 41 1.42 23.56 28.58
C ALA A 41 1.70 23.00 27.18
N THR A 42 2.00 23.85 26.18
CA THR A 42 2.50 23.40 24.86
C THR A 42 3.91 22.81 24.93
N GLN A 43 4.79 23.34 25.77
CA GLN A 43 6.15 22.79 25.95
C GLN A 43 6.16 21.45 26.70
N LEU A 44 5.14 21.17 27.51
CA LEU A 44 5.02 19.94 28.31
C LEU A 44 3.99 18.94 27.76
N GLY A 45 3.41 19.18 26.57
CA GLY A 45 2.47 18.26 25.92
C GLY A 45 1.15 18.05 26.67
N LEU A 46 0.79 18.94 27.60
CA LEU A 46 -0.30 18.74 28.57
C LEU A 46 -1.59 19.50 28.22
N VAL A 47 -1.88 19.68 26.93
CA VAL A 47 -3.14 20.29 26.47
C VAL A 47 -4.09 19.19 26.00
N THR A 48 -4.90 18.67 26.93
CA THR A 48 -6.10 17.88 26.59
C THR A 48 -7.32 18.53 27.23
N THR A 49 -7.97 19.45 26.53
CA THR A 49 -9.30 19.95 26.88
C THR A 49 -10.33 19.41 25.87
N LYS A 50 -11.48 18.99 26.39
CA LYS A 50 -12.46 18.11 25.74
C LYS A 50 -13.13 18.68 24.47
N ASP A 51 -13.09 20.00 24.27
CA ASP A 51 -13.55 20.65 23.01
C ASP A 51 -12.45 20.74 21.94
N ILE A 52 -11.19 20.52 22.35
CA ILE A 52 -10.07 20.24 21.46
C ILE A 52 -10.03 18.74 21.14
N ALA A 53 -10.73 17.83 21.84
CA ALA A 53 -10.61 16.38 21.64
C ALA A 53 -10.72 15.92 20.16
N GLY A 54 -11.70 16.44 19.40
CA GLY A 54 -11.82 16.17 17.97
C GLY A 54 -10.75 16.85 17.11
N THR A 55 -10.19 17.97 17.60
CA THR A 55 -9.06 18.67 16.99
C THR A 55 -7.73 17.98 17.31
N SER A 56 -7.51 17.52 18.54
CA SER A 56 -6.30 16.81 18.99
C SER A 56 -6.23 15.40 18.41
N GLU A 57 -7.36 14.70 18.27
CA GLU A 57 -7.43 13.42 17.57
C GLU A 57 -7.15 13.63 16.07
N SER A 58 -7.77 14.64 15.45
CA SER A 58 -7.48 15.00 14.06
C SER A 58 -6.03 15.46 13.86
N LEU A 59 -5.44 16.18 14.82
CA LEU A 59 -4.05 16.63 14.78
C LEU A 59 -3.12 15.43 14.95
N TYR A 60 -3.36 14.57 15.94
CA TYR A 60 -2.64 13.31 16.14
C TYR A 60 -2.63 12.46 14.87
N LEU A 61 -3.80 12.20 14.29
CA LEU A 61 -3.91 11.42 13.04
C LEU A 61 -3.20 12.09 11.87
N SER A 62 -3.22 13.44 11.81
CA SER A 62 -2.49 14.18 10.77
C SER A 62 -0.98 14.11 10.93
N GLU A 63 -0.45 14.18 12.15
CA GLU A 63 0.97 14.02 12.44
C GLU A 63 1.43 12.58 12.24
N LEU A 64 0.60 11.62 12.63
CA LEU A 64 0.83 10.21 12.35
C LEU A 64 0.91 9.97 10.84
N ALA A 65 -0.02 10.56 10.07
CA ALA A 65 0.00 10.44 8.61
C ALA A 65 1.28 11.01 7.98
N ARG A 66 1.75 12.17 8.45
CA ARG A 66 3.03 12.75 7.99
C ARG A 66 4.22 11.87 8.36
N THR A 67 4.27 11.40 9.60
CA THR A 67 5.35 10.52 10.09
C THR A 67 5.40 9.21 9.30
N VAL A 68 4.25 8.61 8.98
CA VAL A 68 4.18 7.38 8.18
C VAL A 68 4.62 7.65 6.74
N ALA A 69 4.20 8.77 6.14
CA ALA A 69 4.63 9.13 4.81
C ALA A 69 6.15 9.36 4.75
N GLU A 70 6.70 10.09 5.73
CA GLU A 70 8.14 10.30 5.86
C GLU A 70 8.90 8.98 6.03
N PHE A 71 8.43 8.09 6.90
CA PHE A 71 9.00 6.76 7.09
C PHE A 71 9.03 5.93 5.79
N LEU A 72 8.01 6.04 4.94
CA LEU A 72 7.94 5.36 3.66
C LEU A 72 8.86 5.96 2.59
N THR A 73 8.97 7.29 2.57
CA THR A 73 9.79 8.03 1.59
C THR A 73 11.23 8.23 2.01
N ASP A 74 11.60 7.87 3.24
CA ASP A 74 12.97 7.92 3.72
C ASP A 74 13.86 6.99 2.88
N ASP A 75 14.62 7.59 1.95
CA ASP A 75 15.53 6.91 1.04
C ASP A 75 16.61 6.10 1.77
N SER A 76 16.96 6.47 3.01
CA SER A 76 17.94 5.72 3.81
C SER A 76 17.42 4.35 4.21
N ARG A 77 16.11 4.23 4.46
CA ARG A 77 15.44 2.97 4.77
C ARG A 77 15.03 2.25 3.50
N GLY A 78 14.62 3.02 2.48
CA GLY A 78 14.20 2.54 1.18
C GLY A 78 13.03 1.56 1.26
N VAL A 79 12.12 1.74 2.22
CA VAL A 79 11.03 0.79 2.52
C VAL A 79 10.17 0.56 1.27
N LEU A 80 9.71 1.65 0.68
CA LEU A 80 8.86 1.58 -0.51
C LEU A 80 9.61 1.04 -1.73
N LYS A 81 10.91 1.38 -1.87
CA LYS A 81 11.77 0.89 -2.96
C LYS A 81 12.01 -0.62 -2.86
N LYS A 82 12.26 -1.13 -1.65
CA LYS A 82 12.46 -2.56 -1.38
C LYS A 82 11.19 -3.38 -1.61
N ALA A 83 10.02 -2.79 -1.36
CA ALA A 83 8.72 -3.42 -1.59
C ALA A 83 8.22 -3.27 -3.05
N GLY A 84 9.07 -2.91 -4.01
CA GLY A 84 8.63 -2.80 -5.41
C GLY A 84 7.69 -1.63 -5.69
N GLY A 85 7.67 -0.62 -4.82
CA GLY A 85 6.86 0.60 -4.97
C GLY A 85 5.45 0.52 -4.40
N VAL A 86 5.05 -0.61 -3.81
CA VAL A 86 3.72 -0.83 -3.23
C VAL A 86 3.81 -1.77 -2.03
N ILE A 87 3.04 -1.50 -0.99
CA ILE A 87 3.06 -2.30 0.23
C ILE A 87 1.67 -2.42 0.84
N SER A 88 1.34 -3.59 1.40
CA SER A 88 0.10 -3.76 2.16
C SER A 88 0.07 -2.86 3.40
N LEU A 89 -1.10 -2.34 3.74
CA LEU A 89 -1.26 -1.49 4.92
C LEU A 89 -0.89 -2.26 6.21
N VAL A 90 -1.16 -3.56 6.23
CA VAL A 90 -0.85 -4.45 7.35
C VAL A 90 0.67 -4.64 7.51
N ASP A 91 1.39 -4.92 6.43
CA ASP A 91 2.85 -5.08 6.47
C ASP A 91 3.53 -3.76 6.84
N LEU A 92 3.01 -2.66 6.31
CA LEU A 92 3.48 -1.33 6.64
C LEU A 92 3.27 -1.01 8.13
N TRP A 93 2.08 -1.27 8.67
CA TRP A 93 1.79 -1.11 10.09
C TRP A 93 2.74 -1.94 10.96
N ALA A 94 2.94 -3.21 10.60
CA ALA A 94 3.84 -4.10 11.33
C ALA A 94 5.29 -3.60 11.29
N MET A 95 5.78 -3.17 10.13
CA MET A 95 7.13 -2.61 9.99
C MET A 95 7.31 -1.30 10.76
N PHE A 96 6.31 -0.41 10.70
CA PHE A 96 6.33 0.86 11.41
C PHE A 96 6.42 0.66 12.92
N ASN A 97 5.58 -0.22 13.48
CA ASN A 97 5.61 -0.53 14.91
C ASN A 97 6.88 -1.29 15.33
N ARG A 98 7.40 -2.19 14.50
CA ARG A 98 8.70 -2.85 14.76
C ARG A 98 9.86 -1.84 14.81
N ALA A 99 9.85 -0.85 13.92
CA ALA A 99 10.89 0.18 13.88
C ALA A 99 10.89 1.09 15.12
N ARG A 100 9.77 1.16 15.86
CA ARG A 100 9.65 1.90 17.13
C ARG A 100 10.12 1.11 18.36
N GLY A 101 10.52 -0.16 18.21
CA GLY A 101 11.16 -0.92 19.28
C GLY A 101 10.25 -1.25 20.49
N GLY A 102 8.92 -1.24 20.30
CA GLY A 102 7.96 -1.61 21.35
C GLY A 102 7.50 -0.45 22.26
N VAL A 103 7.94 0.78 21.99
CA VAL A 103 7.50 2.00 22.69
C VAL A 103 6.54 2.78 21.79
N GLU A 104 5.48 3.36 22.36
CA GLU A 104 4.47 4.16 21.61
C GLU A 104 3.92 3.46 20.35
N LEU A 105 3.38 2.26 20.56
CA LEU A 105 2.75 1.48 19.50
C LEU A 105 1.48 2.16 19.00
N VAL A 106 1.31 2.13 17.67
CA VAL A 106 0.12 2.67 17.02
C VAL A 106 -0.89 1.54 16.81
N SER A 107 -2.14 1.78 17.16
CA SER A 107 -3.23 0.83 16.94
C SER A 107 -3.50 0.63 15.44
N PRO A 108 -3.95 -0.56 14.98
CA PRO A 108 -4.30 -0.77 13.59
C PRO A 108 -5.37 0.22 13.09
N THR A 109 -6.34 0.57 13.93
CA THR A 109 -7.43 1.49 13.61
C THR A 109 -6.91 2.91 13.37
N ASP A 110 -6.05 3.42 14.26
CA ASP A 110 -5.46 4.76 14.10
C ASP A 110 -4.57 4.82 12.86
N PHE A 111 -3.83 3.73 12.59
CA PHE A 111 -2.98 3.64 11.42
C PHE A 111 -3.78 3.72 10.12
N GLU A 112 -4.92 3.02 10.05
CA GLU A 112 -5.82 3.10 8.92
C GLU A 112 -6.43 4.51 8.77
N MET A 113 -6.91 5.09 9.86
CA MET A 113 -7.47 6.45 9.85
C MET A 113 -6.44 7.48 9.38
N ALA A 114 -5.18 7.37 9.82
CA ALA A 114 -4.09 8.22 9.37
C ALA A 114 -3.77 8.00 7.88
N ALA A 115 -3.74 6.75 7.40
CA ALA A 115 -3.48 6.46 5.99
C ALA A 115 -4.55 7.05 5.06
N ARG A 116 -5.81 7.12 5.50
CA ARG A 116 -6.90 7.78 4.75
C ARG A 116 -6.68 9.30 4.60
N LEU A 117 -5.88 9.91 5.46
CA LEU A 117 -5.56 11.35 5.37
C LEU A 117 -4.47 11.69 4.35
N PHE A 118 -3.75 10.71 3.79
CA PHE A 118 -2.64 10.95 2.85
C PHE A 118 -3.04 11.85 1.68
N HIS A 119 -4.20 11.59 1.08
CA HIS A 119 -4.73 12.40 -0.03
C HIS A 119 -5.08 13.83 0.43
N LYS A 120 -5.76 13.96 1.57
CA LYS A 120 -6.18 15.26 2.13
C LYS A 120 -4.98 16.15 2.46
N LEU A 121 -3.90 15.56 2.95
CA LEU A 121 -2.66 16.23 3.31
C LEU A 121 -1.68 16.39 2.14
N LYS A 122 -2.06 15.94 0.93
CA LYS A 122 -1.24 16.03 -0.30
C LYS A 122 0.16 15.41 -0.14
N LEU A 123 0.24 14.31 0.59
CA LEU A 123 1.48 13.57 0.81
C LEU A 123 1.96 12.86 -0.47
N PRO A 124 3.26 12.53 -0.60
CA PRO A 124 3.82 11.84 -1.77
C PRO A 124 3.40 10.37 -1.91
N VAL A 125 2.54 9.88 -1.00
CA VAL A 125 2.01 8.51 -0.96
C VAL A 125 0.49 8.54 -1.03
N ARG A 126 -0.10 7.43 -1.49
CA ARG A 126 -1.55 7.26 -1.58
C ARG A 126 -1.99 5.91 -1.05
N LEU A 127 -3.16 5.89 -0.41
CA LEU A 127 -3.87 4.68 -0.04
C LEU A 127 -4.72 4.23 -1.24
N ARG A 128 -4.57 2.98 -1.65
CA ARG A 128 -5.39 2.30 -2.68
C ARG A 128 -6.10 1.13 -2.02
N THR A 129 -7.32 0.86 -2.48
CA THR A 129 -8.09 -0.32 -2.10
C THR A 129 -8.27 -1.18 -3.34
N PHE A 130 -7.82 -2.43 -3.27
CA PHE A 130 -8.07 -3.40 -4.32
C PHE A 130 -9.51 -3.93 -4.26
N LYS A 131 -9.92 -4.66 -5.30
CA LYS A 131 -11.28 -5.21 -5.41
C LYS A 131 -11.61 -6.20 -4.29
N SER A 132 -10.61 -6.95 -3.81
CA SER A 132 -10.72 -7.84 -2.65
C SER A 132 -10.98 -7.10 -1.33
N GLY A 133 -10.76 -5.78 -1.30
CA GLY A 133 -10.78 -4.98 -0.08
C GLY A 133 -9.40 -4.81 0.56
N VAL A 134 -8.35 -5.45 0.03
CA VAL A 134 -6.98 -5.26 0.53
C VAL A 134 -6.56 -3.79 0.35
N LEU A 135 -6.07 -3.22 1.45
CA LEU A 135 -5.55 -1.86 1.48
C LEU A 135 -4.05 -1.87 1.25
N VAL A 136 -3.59 -1.05 0.31
CA VAL A 136 -2.17 -0.88 0.00
C VAL A 136 -1.78 0.58 -0.05
N VAL A 137 -0.52 0.86 0.28
CA VAL A 137 0.09 2.18 0.17
C VAL A 137 1.13 2.13 -0.95
N GLN A 138 1.10 3.14 -1.82
CA GLN A 138 2.05 3.26 -2.93
C GLN A 138 2.43 4.71 -3.16
N GLY A 139 3.50 4.93 -3.92
CA GLY A 139 3.89 6.27 -4.36
C GLY A 139 2.80 6.93 -5.21
N LYS A 140 2.71 8.27 -5.14
CA LYS A 140 1.70 9.04 -5.87
C LYS A 140 1.78 8.85 -7.40
N ASP A 141 2.99 8.69 -7.92
CA ASP A 141 3.25 8.60 -9.36
C ASP A 141 2.93 7.21 -9.94
N ARG A 142 2.72 6.21 -9.08
CA ARG A 142 2.45 4.84 -9.49
C ARG A 142 0.97 4.68 -9.79
N THR A 143 0.63 4.47 -11.05
CA THR A 143 -0.74 4.30 -11.56
C THR A 143 -0.95 2.89 -12.12
N ASP A 144 -2.20 2.46 -12.21
CA ASP A 144 -2.56 1.15 -12.77
C ASP A 144 -1.97 0.99 -14.18
N ASP A 145 -2.05 2.02 -15.03
CA ASP A 145 -1.47 2.01 -16.38
C ASP A 145 0.06 1.87 -16.38
N SER A 146 0.74 2.48 -15.40
CA SER A 146 2.20 2.33 -15.27
C SER A 146 2.60 0.92 -14.85
N ILE A 147 1.80 0.25 -14.01
CA ILE A 147 2.02 -1.12 -13.57
C ILE A 147 1.76 -2.09 -14.72
N ILE A 148 0.65 -1.89 -15.44
CA ILE A 148 0.31 -2.68 -16.63
C ILE A 148 1.42 -2.61 -17.68
N ARG A 149 1.95 -1.42 -17.94
CA ARG A 149 3.05 -1.25 -18.89
C ARG A 149 4.29 -2.04 -18.45
N ALA A 150 4.67 -1.96 -17.18
CA ALA A 150 5.81 -2.70 -16.65
C ALA A 150 5.60 -4.23 -16.68
N LEU A 151 4.36 -4.70 -16.45
CA LEU A 151 4.00 -6.11 -16.59
C LEU A 151 4.13 -6.58 -18.05
N LEU A 152 3.64 -5.80 -19.00
CA LEU A 152 3.73 -6.13 -20.42
C LEU A 152 5.18 -6.13 -20.92
N GLU A 153 5.97 -5.11 -20.57
CA GLU A 153 7.40 -5.07 -20.90
C GLU A 153 8.13 -6.30 -20.37
N TRP A 154 7.84 -6.71 -19.13
CA TRP A 154 8.41 -7.92 -18.57
C TRP A 154 7.97 -9.20 -19.30
N LEU A 155 6.69 -9.33 -19.66
CA LEU A 155 6.21 -10.48 -20.41
C LEU A 155 6.83 -10.56 -21.81
N ASP A 156 7.02 -9.41 -22.47
CA ASP A 156 7.68 -9.32 -23.76
C ASP A 156 9.17 -9.72 -23.66
N ASP A 157 9.87 -9.31 -22.59
CA ASP A 157 11.25 -9.75 -22.33
C ASP A 157 11.37 -11.28 -22.19
N LEU A 158 10.34 -11.95 -21.66
CA LEU A 158 10.35 -13.40 -21.49
C LEU A 158 10.31 -14.17 -22.82
N HIS A 159 9.97 -13.53 -23.95
CA HIS A 159 10.03 -14.15 -25.27
C HIS A 159 11.47 -14.39 -25.75
N GLN A 160 12.48 -13.82 -25.08
CA GLN A 160 13.89 -14.01 -25.41
C GLN A 160 14.49 -15.28 -24.78
N PHE A 161 13.80 -15.87 -23.81
CA PHE A 161 14.30 -17.00 -23.04
C PHE A 161 13.53 -18.27 -23.40
N PRO A 162 14.20 -19.32 -23.91
CA PRO A 162 13.52 -20.56 -24.22
C PRO A 162 12.98 -21.21 -22.93
N PRO A 163 11.81 -21.85 -22.99
CA PRO A 163 11.25 -22.55 -21.84
C PRO A 163 12.12 -23.76 -21.44
N ASP A 164 12.15 -24.08 -20.15
CA ASP A 164 12.95 -25.19 -19.58
C ASP A 164 12.54 -26.57 -20.12
N LYS A 165 11.29 -26.68 -20.60
CA LYS A 165 10.72 -27.89 -21.17
C LYS A 165 10.27 -27.60 -22.59
N GLU A 166 10.28 -28.63 -23.45
CA GLU A 166 9.64 -28.53 -24.76
C GLU A 166 8.14 -28.22 -24.58
N VAL A 167 7.69 -27.18 -25.27
CA VAL A 167 6.30 -26.71 -25.25
C VAL A 167 5.66 -26.91 -26.62
N SER A 168 4.35 -27.09 -26.63
CA SER A 168 3.58 -27.34 -27.86
C SER A 168 3.16 -26.08 -28.62
N TRP A 169 3.44 -24.89 -28.09
CA TRP A 169 3.10 -23.61 -28.70
C TRP A 169 4.36 -22.85 -29.15
N ASP A 170 4.17 -21.86 -30.03
CA ASP A 170 5.25 -20.96 -30.42
C ASP A 170 5.55 -19.97 -29.28
N TRP A 171 6.61 -20.25 -28.51
CA TRP A 171 7.02 -19.42 -27.39
C TRP A 171 7.66 -18.09 -27.81
N HIS A 172 8.09 -17.94 -29.07
CA HIS A 172 8.55 -16.64 -29.58
C HIS A 172 7.37 -15.68 -29.80
N GLU A 173 6.21 -16.22 -30.18
CA GLU A 173 4.99 -15.44 -30.39
C GLU A 173 4.18 -15.26 -29.10
N PHE A 174 3.96 -16.33 -28.34
CA PHE A 174 3.05 -16.34 -27.18
C PHE A 174 3.76 -16.24 -25.83
N GLY A 175 5.09 -16.40 -25.79
CA GLY A 175 5.87 -16.34 -24.57
C GLY A 175 5.61 -17.49 -23.60
N ARG A 176 5.65 -17.17 -22.31
CA ARG A 176 5.36 -18.08 -21.20
C ARG A 176 4.41 -17.45 -20.20
N GLY A 177 3.60 -18.30 -19.55
CA GLY A 177 2.79 -17.90 -18.41
C GLY A 177 3.63 -17.63 -17.17
N VAL A 178 3.20 -16.66 -16.36
CA VAL A 178 3.83 -16.26 -15.10
C VAL A 178 2.89 -16.47 -13.93
N THR A 179 3.43 -16.86 -12.80
CA THR A 179 2.70 -17.00 -11.54
C THR A 179 2.79 -15.72 -10.70
N ALA A 180 1.96 -15.62 -9.66
CA ALA A 180 2.10 -14.55 -8.68
C ALA A 180 3.47 -14.56 -7.98
N GLN A 181 4.07 -15.73 -7.80
CA GLN A 181 5.42 -15.86 -7.25
C GLN A 181 6.47 -15.27 -8.20
N ASP A 182 6.40 -15.57 -9.50
CA ASP A 182 7.31 -15.00 -10.51
C ASP A 182 7.23 -13.46 -10.50
N ALA A 183 6.02 -12.90 -10.42
CA ALA A 183 5.82 -11.45 -10.35
C ALA A 183 6.33 -10.86 -9.02
N ALA A 184 6.09 -11.52 -7.89
CA ALA A 184 6.62 -11.11 -6.59
C ALA A 184 8.15 -11.02 -6.61
N GLU A 185 8.83 -12.04 -7.15
CA GLU A 185 10.28 -12.07 -7.30
C GLU A 185 10.80 -10.99 -8.27
N ARG A 186 10.13 -10.81 -9.42
CA ARG A 186 10.54 -9.82 -10.43
C ARG A 186 10.41 -8.39 -9.92
N PHE A 187 9.29 -8.05 -9.30
CA PHE A 187 8.98 -6.67 -8.93
C PHE A 187 9.32 -6.34 -7.47
N GLY A 188 9.66 -7.32 -6.64
CA GLY A 188 9.90 -7.14 -5.20
C GLY A 188 8.61 -6.92 -4.41
N TRP A 189 7.48 -7.39 -4.93
CA TRP A 189 6.18 -7.32 -4.27
C TRP A 189 6.03 -8.45 -3.26
N SER A 190 5.14 -8.27 -2.28
CA SER A 190 4.62 -9.42 -1.54
C SER A 190 3.69 -10.23 -2.45
N ILE A 191 3.58 -11.53 -2.19
CA ILE A 191 2.78 -12.44 -3.02
C ILE A 191 1.32 -11.95 -3.15
N GLY A 192 0.71 -11.54 -2.04
CA GLY A 192 -0.67 -11.01 -2.08
C GLY A 192 -0.81 -9.72 -2.88
N VAL A 193 0.21 -8.85 -2.92
CA VAL A 193 0.19 -7.67 -3.80
C VAL A 193 0.36 -8.08 -5.25
N ALA A 194 1.22 -9.07 -5.54
CA ALA A 194 1.42 -9.57 -6.88
C ALA A 194 0.15 -10.20 -7.47
N GLU A 195 -0.59 -10.99 -6.67
CA GLU A 195 -1.90 -11.52 -7.05
C GLU A 195 -2.88 -10.40 -7.43
N GLU A 196 -3.01 -9.37 -6.60
CA GLU A 196 -3.94 -8.27 -6.84
C GLU A 196 -3.57 -7.41 -8.07
N GLU A 197 -2.27 -7.18 -8.33
CA GLU A 197 -1.84 -6.44 -9.51
C GLU A 197 -2.02 -7.25 -10.81
N LEU A 198 -1.82 -8.57 -10.76
CA LEU A 198 -2.10 -9.48 -11.89
C LEU A 198 -3.60 -9.58 -12.16
N ASP A 199 -4.42 -9.73 -11.11
CA ASP A 199 -5.89 -9.70 -11.19
C ASP A 199 -6.38 -8.37 -11.77
N MET A 200 -5.75 -7.25 -11.39
CA MET A 200 -6.09 -5.94 -11.94
C MET A 200 -5.78 -5.87 -13.45
N ALA A 201 -4.64 -6.41 -13.88
CA ALA A 201 -4.29 -6.44 -15.30
C ALA A 201 -5.19 -7.40 -16.10
N GLU A 202 -5.66 -8.50 -15.51
CA GLU A 202 -6.68 -9.37 -16.09
C GLU A 202 -8.02 -8.64 -16.25
N GLN A 203 -8.48 -7.92 -15.21
CA GLN A 203 -9.73 -7.16 -15.25
C GLN A 203 -9.73 -6.06 -16.31
N LYS A 204 -8.54 -5.53 -16.65
CA LYS A 204 -8.34 -4.57 -17.74
C LYS A 204 -8.29 -5.22 -19.12
N GLY A 205 -8.35 -6.55 -19.19
CA GLY A 205 -8.29 -7.34 -20.42
C GLY A 205 -6.90 -7.44 -21.02
N VAL A 206 -5.85 -7.06 -20.27
CA VAL A 206 -4.47 -7.06 -20.76
C VAL A 206 -3.81 -8.41 -20.54
N LEU A 207 -4.14 -9.07 -19.43
CA LEU A 207 -3.75 -10.44 -19.14
C LEU A 207 -4.96 -11.37 -19.23
N CYS A 208 -4.69 -12.66 -19.44
CA CYS A 208 -5.67 -13.72 -19.27
C CYS A 208 -5.12 -14.79 -18.32
N ARG A 209 -6.02 -15.46 -17.61
CA ARG A 209 -5.67 -16.50 -16.64
C ARG A 209 -5.83 -17.90 -17.23
N GLU A 210 -4.89 -18.76 -16.86
CA GLU A 210 -4.92 -20.21 -17.10
C GLU A 210 -4.93 -20.91 -15.74
N GLU A 211 -6.00 -21.64 -15.45
CA GLU A 211 -6.09 -22.48 -14.26
C GLU A 211 -5.82 -23.93 -14.64
N SER A 212 -4.75 -24.50 -14.08
CA SER A 212 -4.30 -25.86 -14.35
C SER A 212 -4.00 -26.61 -13.05
N ILE A 213 -3.70 -27.91 -13.16
CA ILE A 213 -3.26 -28.72 -12.01
C ILE A 213 -1.92 -28.20 -11.45
N GLU A 214 -1.12 -27.53 -12.28
CA GLU A 214 0.15 -26.91 -11.87
C GLU A 214 -0.06 -25.58 -11.14
N GLY A 215 -1.29 -25.05 -11.10
CA GLY A 215 -1.66 -23.79 -10.48
C GLY A 215 -2.16 -22.75 -11.47
N LEU A 216 -2.29 -21.52 -10.96
CA LEU A 216 -2.78 -20.35 -11.69
C LEU A 216 -1.62 -19.62 -12.38
N LYS A 217 -1.71 -19.47 -13.69
CA LYS A 217 -0.75 -18.70 -14.50
C LYS A 217 -1.47 -17.56 -15.22
N TYR A 218 -0.76 -16.45 -15.37
CA TYR A 218 -1.20 -15.29 -16.14
C TYR A 218 -0.40 -15.19 -17.42
N TRP A 219 -1.09 -14.85 -18.50
CA TRP A 219 -0.53 -14.74 -19.84
C TRP A 219 -0.88 -13.37 -20.42
N LYS A 220 -0.05 -12.89 -21.35
CA LYS A 220 -0.44 -11.74 -22.18
C LYS A 220 -1.68 -12.12 -22.98
N ASN A 221 -2.69 -11.25 -22.96
CA ASN A 221 -3.97 -11.56 -23.59
C ASN A 221 -3.89 -11.40 -25.11
N TYR A 222 -3.87 -12.52 -25.82
CA TYR A 222 -4.01 -12.56 -27.28
C TYR A 222 -5.45 -12.89 -27.76
N ILE A 223 -6.37 -13.12 -26.81
CA ILE A 223 -7.75 -13.51 -27.10
C ILE A 223 -8.49 -12.27 -27.61
N GLY A 224 -8.67 -12.21 -28.93
CA GLY A 224 -9.33 -11.10 -29.63
C GLY A 224 -8.39 -10.15 -30.38
N SER A 225 -7.06 -10.26 -30.22
CA SER A 225 -6.07 -9.55 -31.04
C SER A 225 -5.62 -10.35 -32.27
N LEU A 226 -5.78 -11.68 -32.23
CA LEU A 226 -5.76 -12.53 -33.41
C LEU A 226 -6.96 -12.14 -34.28
N GLN A 227 -6.75 -11.23 -35.24
CA GLN A 227 -7.62 -11.17 -36.39
C GLN A 227 -7.72 -12.59 -36.94
N ALA A 228 -8.93 -13.13 -37.05
CA ALA A 228 -9.14 -14.31 -37.88
C ALA A 228 -8.43 -14.04 -39.21
N PRO A 229 -7.72 -15.02 -39.81
CA PRO A 229 -7.12 -14.80 -41.13
C PRO A 229 -8.23 -14.20 -42.00
N ALA A 230 -7.97 -13.00 -42.54
CA ALA A 230 -8.97 -12.24 -43.29
C ALA A 230 -9.64 -13.23 -44.25
N SER A 231 -10.98 -13.29 -44.20
CA SER A 231 -11.72 -14.24 -45.02
C SER A 231 -11.28 -14.06 -46.48
N GLU A 232 -11.28 -15.13 -47.29
CA GLU A 232 -10.92 -15.00 -48.73
C GLU A 232 -11.69 -13.84 -49.39
N ALA A 233 -12.92 -13.58 -48.95
CA ALA A 233 -13.73 -12.44 -49.37
C ALA A 233 -13.10 -11.07 -49.04
N GLU A 234 -12.57 -10.89 -47.83
CA GLU A 234 -11.90 -9.64 -47.42
C GLU A 234 -10.56 -9.47 -48.15
N GLN A 235 -9.82 -10.56 -48.40
CA GLN A 235 -8.57 -10.52 -49.17
C GLN A 235 -8.85 -10.17 -50.64
N ILE A 236 -9.90 -10.73 -51.24
CA ILE A 236 -10.35 -10.41 -52.59
C ILE A 236 -10.85 -8.96 -52.66
N GLU A 237 -11.61 -8.47 -51.68
CA GLU A 237 -12.06 -7.08 -51.64
C GLU A 237 -10.88 -6.10 -51.51
N GLN A 238 -9.88 -6.44 -50.69
CA GLN A 238 -8.66 -5.63 -50.54
C GLN A 238 -7.84 -5.61 -51.83
N ALA A 239 -7.71 -6.76 -52.51
CA ALA A 239 -7.03 -6.85 -53.81
C ALA A 239 -7.79 -6.08 -54.91
N LEU A 240 -9.13 -6.15 -54.93
CA LEU A 240 -9.96 -5.43 -55.89
C LEU A 240 -9.90 -3.91 -55.68
N LYS A 241 -9.85 -3.43 -54.42
CA LYS A 241 -9.58 -2.02 -54.08
C LYS A 241 -8.20 -1.55 -54.54
N LEU A 242 -7.19 -2.40 -54.39
CA LEU A 242 -5.82 -2.09 -54.80
C LEU A 242 -5.65 -1.98 -56.32
N ILE A 243 -6.48 -2.72 -57.07
CA ILE A 243 -6.49 -2.72 -58.54
C ILE A 243 -7.53 -1.70 -59.09
N GLY A 244 -8.30 -1.03 -58.23
CA GLY A 244 -9.25 0.02 -58.60
C GLY A 244 -10.52 -0.50 -59.29
N ILE A 245 -10.87 -1.76 -59.05
CA ILE A 245 -12.06 -2.41 -59.63
C ILE A 245 -13.32 -2.10 -58.79
N ILE A 246 -13.14 -1.83 -57.49
CA ILE A 246 -14.15 -1.36 -56.53
C ILE A 246 -13.50 -0.26 -55.69
#